data_AF-A0A661WED3-F1
#
_entry.id   AF-A0A661WED3-F1
#
_cell.length_a   1.000
_cell.length_b   1.000
_cell.length_c   1.000
_cell.angle_alpha   90.00
_cell.angle_beta   90.00
_cell.angle_gamma   90.00
#
_symmetry.space_group_name_H-M   'P 1'
#
loop_
_entity.id
_entity.type
_entity.pdbx_description
1 polymer ?
#
loop_
_entity_poly.entity_id
_entity_poly.type
_entity_poly.pdbx_seq_one_letter_code
_entity_poly.pdbx_strand_id
1 'polypeptide(L)'
;MSEEQSVTNNRPIDGVQYKELMNAGLTWLRTNQESVNALNVFPVPDGDTGTNMVLTLQAAYNEISNSSGESVGELAEKLAHGALMGARGNSGVILSQIWRGFSKGLEECETINGKCLVEGLKQARDTAYKGVVRPVEGTILTVCKDMAIAAEKSLKDTEDPYQILRIVTDAAQVSVEHTPELLDVLKEAGVVDAGGKGLMHIFEGMVRFIDGEPLDIEPVHVQPLSVIGQQEALNNAEPGQDYEVIVDFQPDQPLVLENYYEDLEKIGTSIQVGEGDGIYRMHIHVATEKRYEPIDYTMTLGTITKVHIENLMIQVDSPAGAQREEPLKLAKVGPDDLGVVTISPGPGFSRIFASLGAAAIVEGGQTMNPSTQEILAAFEDLPTDK
;
A
#
# COMPACT_ATOMS: atom_id res chain seq x y z
N MET A 1 3.45 25.43 -27.22
CA MET A 1 4.36 24.34 -27.64
C MET A 1 4.96 23.77 -26.37
N SER A 2 4.18 22.91 -25.72
CA SER A 2 4.65 22.06 -24.63
C SER A 2 5.24 20.82 -25.30
N GLU A 3 6.53 20.58 -25.10
CA GLU A 3 7.15 19.31 -25.47
C GLU A 3 6.50 18.23 -24.61
N GLU A 4 5.61 17.45 -25.21
CA GLU A 4 5.22 16.14 -24.66
C GLU A 4 6.49 15.31 -24.53
N GLN A 5 6.86 14.97 -23.29
CA GLN A 5 7.86 13.96 -23.01
C GLN A 5 7.34 12.63 -23.55
N SER A 6 7.60 12.30 -24.82
CA SER A 6 7.37 10.96 -25.32
C SER A 6 8.35 10.04 -24.61
N VAL A 7 7.87 9.17 -23.73
CA VAL A 7 8.69 8.13 -23.10
C VAL A 7 9.28 7.28 -24.22
N THR A 8 10.59 7.40 -24.44
CA THR A 8 11.29 6.57 -25.44
C THR A 8 11.42 5.15 -24.87
N ASN A 9 10.53 4.26 -25.29
CA ASN A 9 10.56 2.83 -24.95
C ASN A 9 11.70 2.10 -25.68
N ASN A 10 12.94 2.45 -25.34
CA ASN A 10 14.13 1.73 -25.80
C ASN A 10 14.20 0.35 -25.15
N ARG A 11 14.68 -0.64 -25.92
CA ARG A 11 14.81 -2.04 -25.49
C ARG A 11 16.28 -2.45 -25.59
N PRO A 12 16.88 -3.09 -24.58
CA PRO A 12 16.32 -3.45 -23.25
C PRO A 12 16.07 -2.24 -22.33
N ILE A 13 15.38 -2.45 -21.20
CA ILE A 13 15.15 -1.40 -20.18
C ILE A 13 16.48 -1.10 -19.49
N ASP A 14 16.95 0.14 -19.58
CA ASP A 14 18.17 0.58 -18.90
C ASP A 14 17.91 1.08 -17.46
N GLY A 15 18.98 1.47 -16.75
CA GLY A 15 18.88 1.96 -15.37
C GLY A 15 18.08 3.26 -15.23
N VAL A 16 18.04 4.12 -16.25
CA VAL A 16 17.23 5.35 -16.24
C VAL A 16 15.76 4.98 -16.33
N GLN A 17 15.40 4.16 -17.30
CA GLN A 17 14.04 3.67 -17.50
C GLN A 17 13.55 2.84 -16.30
N TYR A 18 14.41 2.03 -15.69
CA TYR A 18 14.08 1.30 -14.46
C TYR A 18 13.68 2.26 -13.33
N LYS A 19 14.44 3.33 -13.10
CA LYS A 19 14.08 4.36 -12.11
C LYS A 19 12.77 5.06 -12.44
N GLU A 20 12.53 5.38 -13.70
CA GLU A 20 11.28 6.02 -14.14
C GLU A 20 10.07 5.10 -13.90
N LEU A 21 10.19 3.81 -14.24
CA LEU A 21 9.15 2.81 -13.97
C LEU A 21 8.89 2.65 -12.46
N MET A 22 9.93 2.57 -11.64
CA MET A 22 9.77 2.49 -10.18
C MET A 22 9.11 3.74 -9.60
N ASN A 23 9.48 4.93 -10.09
CA ASN A 23 8.84 6.17 -9.68
C ASN A 23 7.36 6.23 -10.10
N ALA A 24 7.04 5.74 -11.30
CA ALA A 24 5.68 5.68 -11.80
C ALA A 24 4.81 4.74 -10.96
N GLY A 25 5.32 3.56 -10.63
CA GLY A 25 4.67 2.62 -9.73
C GLY A 25 4.43 3.20 -8.33
N LEU A 26 5.42 3.88 -7.76
CA LEU A 26 5.29 4.60 -6.48
C LEU A 26 4.24 5.71 -6.54
N THR A 27 4.24 6.49 -7.62
CA THR A 27 3.29 7.60 -7.81
C THR A 27 1.88 7.06 -7.90
N TRP A 28 1.64 6.01 -8.69
CA TRP A 28 0.32 5.42 -8.86
C TRP A 28 -0.19 4.75 -7.58
N LEU A 29 0.70 4.05 -6.84
CA LEU A 29 0.35 3.51 -5.54
C LEU A 29 -0.05 4.62 -4.56
N ARG A 30 0.67 5.75 -4.56
CA ARG A 30 0.32 6.90 -3.71
C ARG A 30 -1.02 7.50 -4.07
N THR A 31 -1.31 7.65 -5.37
CA THR A 31 -2.63 8.12 -5.85
C THR A 31 -3.76 7.19 -5.38
N ASN A 32 -3.50 5.90 -5.28
CA ASN A 32 -4.48 4.89 -4.85
C ASN A 32 -4.31 4.48 -3.37
N GLN A 33 -3.58 5.27 -2.56
CA GLN A 33 -3.26 4.89 -1.19
C GLN A 33 -4.52 4.66 -0.35
N GLU A 34 -5.45 5.61 -0.40
CA GLU A 34 -6.68 5.57 0.40
C GLU A 34 -7.63 4.46 -0.05
N SER A 35 -7.67 4.14 -1.35
CA SER A 35 -8.46 3.02 -1.85
C SER A 35 -7.90 1.68 -1.37
N VAL A 36 -6.57 1.54 -1.31
CA VAL A 36 -5.91 0.35 -0.74
C VAL A 36 -6.15 0.26 0.77
N ASN A 37 -6.03 1.38 1.50
CA ASN A 37 -6.32 1.45 2.94
C ASN A 37 -7.76 0.98 3.25
N ALA A 38 -8.73 1.40 2.45
CA ALA A 38 -10.14 1.03 2.62
C ALA A 38 -10.44 -0.47 2.44
N LEU A 39 -9.56 -1.22 1.78
CA LEU A 39 -9.69 -2.66 1.58
C LEU A 39 -9.09 -3.50 2.72
N ASN A 40 -8.36 -2.87 3.64
CA ASN A 40 -7.59 -3.56 4.66
C ASN A 40 -8.51 -4.17 5.74
N VAL A 41 -8.92 -5.42 5.53
CA VAL A 41 -9.75 -6.19 6.46
C VAL A 41 -9.04 -7.44 7.00
N PHE A 42 -7.82 -7.73 6.53
CA PHE A 42 -7.05 -8.94 6.87
C PHE A 42 -5.53 -8.68 6.81
N PRO A 43 -4.73 -9.25 7.74
CA PRO A 43 -5.15 -9.99 8.94
C PRO A 43 -5.69 -9.07 10.05
N VAL A 44 -5.31 -7.80 10.03
CA VAL A 44 -5.72 -6.78 11.01
C VAL A 44 -6.40 -5.63 10.26
N PRO A 45 -7.65 -5.26 10.62
CA PRO A 45 -8.42 -4.22 9.92
C PRO A 45 -8.08 -2.82 10.45
N ASP A 46 -6.81 -2.43 10.38
CA ASP A 46 -6.30 -1.14 10.89
C ASP A 46 -6.25 -0.03 9.82
N GLY A 47 -6.61 -0.36 8.57
CA GLY A 47 -6.72 0.63 7.50
C GLY A 47 -5.39 1.23 7.04
N ASP A 48 -4.26 0.58 7.32
CA ASP A 48 -2.93 1.16 7.06
C ASP A 48 -2.15 0.55 5.88
N THR A 49 -2.68 -0.51 5.24
CA THR A 49 -1.93 -1.32 4.26
C THR A 49 -1.34 -0.49 3.12
N GLY A 50 -2.12 0.44 2.56
CA GLY A 50 -1.67 1.34 1.50
C GLY A 50 -0.60 2.30 1.99
N THR A 51 -0.77 2.88 3.17
CA THR A 51 0.23 3.75 3.83
C THR A 51 1.55 3.02 4.02
N ASN A 52 1.51 1.80 4.57
CA ASN A 52 2.68 0.95 4.81
C ASN A 52 3.41 0.61 3.51
N MET A 53 2.68 0.26 2.45
CA MET A 53 3.29 -0.03 1.14
C MET A 53 3.89 1.23 0.49
N VAL A 54 3.23 2.38 0.56
CA VAL A 54 3.77 3.66 0.04
C VAL A 54 5.05 4.05 0.77
N LEU A 55 5.06 4.01 2.10
CA LEU A 55 6.24 4.35 2.89
C LEU A 55 7.41 3.40 2.60
N THR A 56 7.13 2.11 2.48
CA THR A 56 8.13 1.09 2.12
C THR A 56 8.72 1.34 0.73
N LEU A 57 7.87 1.55 -0.28
CA LEU A 57 8.32 1.78 -1.66
C LEU A 57 8.98 3.15 -1.84
N GLN A 58 8.55 4.16 -1.06
CA GLN A 58 9.19 5.47 -1.03
C GLN A 58 10.62 5.37 -0.49
N ALA A 59 10.83 4.64 0.62
CA ALA A 59 12.16 4.40 1.15
C ALA A 59 13.04 3.66 0.13
N ALA A 60 12.49 2.64 -0.51
CA ALA A 60 13.14 1.90 -1.60
C ALA A 60 13.57 2.81 -2.77
N TYR A 61 12.67 3.67 -3.24
CA TYR A 61 12.96 4.60 -4.35
C TYR A 61 13.98 5.67 -3.97
N ASN A 62 13.98 6.15 -2.73
CA ASN A 62 14.93 7.16 -2.27
C ASN A 62 16.39 6.70 -2.43
N GLU A 63 16.67 5.40 -2.20
CA GLU A 63 18.00 4.80 -2.36
C GLU A 63 18.52 4.83 -3.80
N ILE A 64 17.64 4.87 -4.80
CA ILE A 64 18.02 4.85 -6.22
C ILE A 64 17.80 6.19 -6.93
N SER A 65 17.03 7.12 -6.34
CA SER A 65 16.64 8.38 -6.96
C SER A 65 17.82 9.23 -7.48
N ASN A 66 18.89 9.32 -6.69
CA ASN A 66 20.09 10.11 -7.00
C ASN A 66 21.24 9.30 -7.62
N SER A 67 21.02 8.01 -7.87
CA SER A 67 22.02 7.09 -8.44
C SER A 67 22.21 7.37 -9.94
N SER A 68 23.45 7.31 -10.44
CA SER A 68 23.79 7.55 -11.84
C SER A 68 24.87 6.61 -12.36
N GLY A 69 24.60 5.94 -13.48
CA GLY A 69 25.57 5.11 -14.19
C GLY A 69 25.70 3.67 -13.66
N GLU A 70 24.90 3.27 -12.68
CA GLU A 70 24.80 1.89 -12.21
C GLU A 70 24.09 0.96 -13.20
N SER A 71 24.41 -0.32 -13.10
CA SER A 71 23.66 -1.39 -13.76
C SER A 71 22.25 -1.52 -13.17
N VAL A 72 21.33 -2.16 -13.89
CA VAL A 72 20.01 -2.43 -13.31
C VAL A 72 20.10 -3.39 -12.11
N GLY A 73 21.00 -4.38 -12.12
CA GLY A 73 21.25 -5.24 -10.97
C GLY A 73 21.61 -4.46 -9.70
N GLU A 74 22.56 -3.53 -9.81
CA GLU A 74 22.99 -2.66 -8.69
C GLU A 74 21.85 -1.75 -8.20
N LEU A 75 21.05 -1.19 -9.11
CA LEU A 75 19.88 -0.38 -8.74
C LEU A 75 18.81 -1.24 -8.04
N ALA A 76 18.54 -2.44 -8.55
CA ALA A 76 17.57 -3.35 -7.94
C ALA A 76 18.01 -3.79 -6.55
N GLU A 77 19.30 -4.04 -6.32
CA GLU A 77 19.87 -4.35 -5.00
C GLU A 77 19.66 -3.19 -4.02
N LYS A 78 20.05 -1.96 -4.40
CA LYS A 78 19.82 -0.75 -3.57
C LYS A 78 18.34 -0.54 -3.26
N LEU A 79 17.47 -0.73 -4.25
CA LEU A 79 16.03 -0.62 -4.06
C LEU A 79 15.51 -1.68 -3.07
N ALA A 80 15.93 -2.93 -3.22
CA ALA A 80 15.55 -4.01 -2.30
C ALA A 80 16.04 -3.75 -0.87
N HIS A 81 17.27 -3.26 -0.72
CA HIS A 81 17.82 -2.86 0.57
C HIS A 81 16.99 -1.73 1.21
N GLY A 82 16.69 -0.68 0.44
CA GLY A 82 15.84 0.43 0.89
C GLY A 82 14.42 -0.02 1.25
N ALA A 83 13.84 -0.97 0.51
CA ALA A 83 12.55 -1.56 0.83
C ALA A 83 12.60 -2.31 2.17
N LEU A 84 13.65 -3.10 2.43
CA LEU A 84 13.79 -3.82 3.69
C LEU A 84 14.00 -2.87 4.87
N MET A 85 14.92 -1.91 4.75
CA MET A 85 15.18 -0.91 5.79
C MET A 85 14.04 0.10 5.97
N GLY A 86 13.17 0.22 4.98
CA GLY A 86 11.98 1.06 4.99
C GLY A 86 10.68 0.32 5.34
N ALA A 87 10.70 -1.01 5.43
CA ALA A 87 9.51 -1.82 5.63
C ALA A 87 8.74 -1.39 6.88
N ARG A 88 7.42 -1.19 6.72
CA ARG A 88 6.45 -0.83 7.76
C ARG A 88 5.29 -1.80 7.76
N GLY A 89 4.87 -2.24 8.94
CA GLY A 89 3.80 -3.22 9.10
C GLY A 89 3.99 -4.50 8.28
N ASN A 90 2.92 -5.28 8.19
CA ASN A 90 2.98 -6.59 7.56
C ASN A 90 3.13 -6.49 6.03
N SER A 91 2.36 -5.60 5.41
CA SER A 91 2.37 -5.40 3.96
C SER A 91 3.72 -4.88 3.47
N GLY A 92 4.37 -3.98 4.23
CA GLY A 92 5.70 -3.46 3.90
C GLY A 92 6.79 -4.52 4.00
N VAL A 93 6.77 -5.36 5.04
CA VAL A 93 7.75 -6.47 5.16
C VAL A 93 7.61 -7.44 4.00
N ILE A 94 6.40 -7.87 3.65
CA ILE A 94 6.18 -8.78 2.51
C ILE A 94 6.60 -8.12 1.19
N LEU A 95 6.24 -6.85 0.97
CA LEU A 95 6.65 -6.09 -0.21
C LEU A 95 8.18 -6.00 -0.31
N SER A 96 8.88 -5.83 0.81
CA SER A 96 10.36 -5.83 0.81
C SER A 96 10.95 -7.16 0.36
N GLN A 97 10.33 -8.29 0.72
CA GLN A 97 10.78 -9.62 0.30
C GLN A 97 10.51 -9.88 -1.17
N ILE A 98 9.41 -9.34 -1.72
CA ILE A 98 9.14 -9.35 -3.17
C ILE A 98 10.27 -8.63 -3.91
N TRP A 99 10.62 -7.41 -3.51
CA TRP A 99 11.69 -6.64 -4.16
C TRP A 99 13.07 -7.27 -3.97
N ARG A 100 13.35 -7.86 -2.80
CA ARG A 100 14.58 -8.64 -2.58
C ARG A 100 14.67 -9.83 -3.54
N GLY A 101 13.59 -10.59 -3.70
CA GLY A 101 13.58 -11.67 -4.68
C GLY A 101 13.76 -11.16 -6.10
N PHE A 102 13.07 -10.08 -6.45
CA PHE A 102 13.21 -9.44 -7.77
C PHE A 102 14.66 -9.04 -8.05
N SER A 103 15.33 -8.41 -7.09
CA SER A 103 16.75 -8.03 -7.17
C SER A 103 17.66 -9.24 -7.41
N LYS A 104 17.46 -10.37 -6.71
CA LYS A 104 18.26 -11.58 -6.92
C LYS A 104 18.17 -12.12 -8.35
N GLY A 105 17.02 -11.98 -9.00
CA GLY A 105 16.87 -12.37 -10.40
C GLY A 105 17.55 -11.41 -11.40
N LEU A 106 17.98 -10.23 -10.94
CA LEU A 106 18.58 -9.18 -11.75
C LEU A 106 20.06 -8.90 -11.43
N GLU A 107 20.65 -9.59 -10.45
CA GLU A 107 22.01 -9.32 -9.93
C GLU A 107 23.07 -9.13 -11.03
N GLU A 108 23.04 -9.97 -12.06
CA GLU A 108 23.99 -9.96 -13.19
C GLU A 108 23.49 -9.21 -14.43
N CYS A 109 22.34 -8.53 -14.36
CA CYS A 109 21.73 -7.84 -15.51
C CYS A 109 22.18 -6.37 -15.58
N GLU A 110 22.95 -6.01 -16.62
CA GLU A 110 23.22 -4.59 -16.95
C GLU A 110 21.95 -3.82 -17.33
N THR A 111 21.03 -4.48 -18.03
CA THR A 111 19.75 -3.96 -18.50
C THR A 111 18.67 -5.06 -18.39
N ILE A 112 17.39 -4.70 -18.28
CA ILE A 112 16.29 -5.68 -18.21
C ILE A 112 15.79 -5.99 -19.63
N ASN A 113 16.08 -7.20 -20.10
CA ASN A 113 15.36 -7.82 -21.21
C ASN A 113 14.22 -8.72 -20.68
N GLY A 114 13.42 -9.32 -21.57
CA GLY A 114 12.32 -10.18 -21.14
C GLY A 114 12.74 -11.33 -20.22
N LYS A 115 13.90 -11.96 -20.45
CA LYS A 115 14.39 -13.06 -19.61
C LYS A 115 14.80 -12.60 -18.22
N CYS A 116 15.51 -11.47 -18.11
CA CYS A 116 15.84 -10.84 -16.82
C CYS A 116 14.54 -10.53 -16.05
N LEU A 117 13.54 -9.95 -16.71
CA LEU A 117 12.25 -9.60 -16.06
C LEU A 117 11.53 -10.84 -15.52
N VAL A 118 11.44 -11.91 -16.32
CA VAL A 118 10.79 -13.15 -15.89
C VAL A 118 11.54 -13.82 -14.74
N GLU A 119 12.88 -13.89 -14.80
CA GLU A 119 13.64 -14.47 -13.69
C GLU A 119 13.50 -13.63 -12.41
N GLY A 120 13.52 -12.30 -12.53
CA GLY A 120 13.20 -11.39 -11.42
C GLY A 120 11.85 -11.69 -10.77
N LEU A 121 10.77 -11.76 -11.55
CA LEU A 121 9.43 -12.04 -11.02
C LEU A 121 9.31 -13.44 -10.39
N LYS A 122 9.98 -14.44 -10.98
CA LYS A 122 10.05 -15.79 -10.42
C LYS A 122 10.76 -15.80 -9.06
N GLN A 123 11.91 -15.13 -8.95
CA GLN A 123 12.65 -15.01 -7.69
C GLN A 123 11.89 -14.17 -6.65
N ALA A 124 11.13 -13.16 -7.09
CA ALA A 124 10.24 -12.37 -6.24
C ALA A 124 9.20 -13.26 -5.55
N ARG A 125 8.48 -14.09 -6.32
CA ARG A 125 7.55 -15.09 -5.78
C ARG A 125 8.25 -16.02 -4.79
N ASP A 126 9.34 -16.65 -5.21
CA ASP A 126 10.00 -17.69 -4.40
C ASP A 126 10.57 -17.12 -3.09
N THR A 127 11.07 -15.89 -3.12
CA THR A 127 11.59 -15.20 -1.92
C THR A 127 10.47 -14.75 -1.01
N ALA A 128 9.39 -14.18 -1.53
CA ALA A 128 8.24 -13.75 -0.74
C ALA A 128 7.58 -14.92 0.00
N TYR A 129 7.36 -16.06 -0.67
CA TYR A 129 6.80 -17.25 -0.03
C TYR A 129 7.71 -17.84 1.05
N LYS A 130 9.04 -17.80 0.85
CA LYS A 130 10.01 -18.28 1.85
C LYS A 130 10.16 -17.31 3.03
N GLY A 131 9.97 -16.02 2.80
CA GLY A 131 10.09 -14.97 3.81
C GLY A 131 8.90 -14.93 4.78
N VAL A 132 7.82 -15.66 4.49
CA VAL A 132 6.63 -15.71 5.34
C VAL A 132 6.51 -17.11 5.94
N VAL A 133 6.55 -17.21 7.27
CA VAL A 133 6.53 -18.50 7.99
C VAL A 133 5.22 -19.27 7.76
N ARG A 134 4.09 -18.55 7.66
CA ARG A 134 2.77 -19.12 7.38
C ARG A 134 2.13 -18.41 6.18
N PRO A 135 2.49 -18.78 4.94
CA PRO A 135 1.95 -18.14 3.75
C PRO A 135 0.46 -18.48 3.59
N VAL A 136 -0.35 -17.48 3.24
CA VAL A 136 -1.81 -17.60 3.07
C VAL A 136 -2.18 -17.26 1.64
N GLU A 137 -2.93 -18.13 0.99
CA GLU A 137 -3.50 -17.88 -0.34
C GLU A 137 -4.71 -16.93 -0.25
N GLY A 138 -4.97 -16.19 -1.33
CA GLY A 138 -5.90 -15.06 -1.33
C GLY A 138 -5.26 -13.76 -0.80
N THR A 139 -3.92 -13.70 -0.73
CA THR A 139 -3.17 -12.50 -0.32
C THR A 139 -2.26 -11.98 -1.44
N ILE A 140 -1.50 -10.92 -1.18
CA ILE A 140 -0.41 -10.42 -2.04
C ILE A 140 0.52 -11.53 -2.57
N LEU A 141 0.71 -12.61 -1.81
CA LEU A 141 1.51 -13.76 -2.22
C LEU A 141 0.90 -14.47 -3.45
N THR A 142 -0.43 -14.65 -3.46
CA THR A 142 -1.16 -15.23 -4.59
C THR A 142 -1.00 -14.39 -5.84
N VAL A 143 -1.17 -13.06 -5.71
CA VAL A 143 -1.00 -12.12 -6.82
C VAL A 143 0.41 -12.17 -7.37
N CYS A 144 1.44 -12.14 -6.50
CA CYS A 144 2.84 -12.26 -6.90
C CYS A 144 3.13 -13.59 -7.62
N LYS A 145 2.55 -14.71 -7.14
CA LYS A 145 2.66 -16.03 -7.77
C LYS A 145 2.05 -16.04 -9.17
N ASP A 146 0.83 -15.52 -9.32
CA ASP A 146 0.11 -15.53 -10.59
C ASP A 146 0.79 -14.63 -11.63
N MET A 147 1.31 -13.49 -11.21
CA MET A 147 2.17 -12.63 -12.03
C MET A 147 3.42 -13.37 -12.52
N ALA A 148 4.14 -14.06 -11.64
CA ALA A 148 5.32 -14.84 -12.01
C ALA A 148 4.97 -15.96 -13.02
N ILE A 149 3.87 -16.67 -12.81
CA ILE A 149 3.39 -17.71 -13.73
C ILE A 149 3.03 -17.11 -15.11
N ALA A 150 2.39 -15.94 -15.14
CA ALA A 150 2.06 -15.24 -16.38
C ALA A 150 3.32 -14.81 -17.14
N ALA A 151 4.32 -14.27 -16.42
CA ALA A 151 5.62 -13.90 -16.96
C ALA A 151 6.35 -15.12 -17.57
N GLU A 152 6.40 -16.25 -16.86
CA GLU A 152 7.01 -17.48 -17.36
C GLU A 152 6.33 -17.97 -18.65
N LYS A 153 5.00 -17.85 -18.75
CA LYS A 153 4.26 -18.22 -19.95
C LYS A 153 4.49 -17.27 -21.11
N SER A 154 4.65 -15.97 -20.86
CA SER A 154 4.75 -14.96 -21.92
C SER A 154 6.02 -15.10 -22.77
N LEU A 155 7.09 -15.72 -22.25
CA LEU A 155 8.32 -15.98 -23.02
C LEU A 155 8.11 -16.90 -24.24
N LYS A 156 6.96 -17.59 -24.33
CA LYS A 156 6.59 -18.35 -25.53
C LYS A 156 6.20 -17.43 -26.70
N ASP A 157 5.68 -16.25 -26.38
CA ASP A 157 5.06 -15.34 -27.33
C ASP A 157 5.89 -14.06 -27.54
N THR A 158 6.61 -13.58 -26.51
CA THR A 158 7.39 -12.34 -26.57
C THR A 158 8.59 -12.33 -25.62
N GLU A 159 9.68 -11.70 -26.05
CA GLU A 159 10.84 -11.37 -25.21
C GLU A 159 10.91 -9.86 -24.89
N ASP A 160 9.89 -9.09 -25.28
CA ASP A 160 9.81 -7.65 -25.03
C ASP A 160 9.41 -7.35 -23.58
N PRO A 161 10.28 -6.76 -22.75
CA PRO A 161 10.00 -6.55 -21.34
C PRO A 161 8.78 -5.64 -21.10
N TYR A 162 8.48 -4.69 -21.99
CA TYR A 162 7.31 -3.83 -21.85
C TYR A 162 6.00 -4.59 -22.11
N GLN A 163 5.98 -5.51 -23.08
CA GLN A 163 4.82 -6.38 -23.30
C GLN A 163 4.64 -7.35 -22.14
N ILE A 164 5.73 -7.88 -21.58
CA ILE A 164 5.66 -8.75 -20.40
C ILE A 164 5.11 -7.98 -19.20
N LEU A 165 5.52 -6.72 -18.97
CA LEU A 165 4.95 -5.87 -17.92
C LEU A 165 3.42 -5.73 -18.05
N ARG A 166 2.90 -5.58 -19.27
CA ARG A 166 1.43 -5.55 -19.50
C ARG A 166 0.77 -6.86 -19.13
N ILE A 167 1.31 -7.97 -19.65
CA ILE A 167 0.78 -9.31 -19.40
C ILE A 167 0.72 -9.62 -17.90
N VAL A 168 1.77 -9.27 -17.14
CA VAL A 168 1.78 -9.52 -15.70
C VAL A 168 0.87 -8.56 -14.93
N THR A 169 0.67 -7.33 -15.41
CA THR A 169 -0.28 -6.38 -14.83
C THR A 169 -1.72 -6.89 -14.99
N ASP A 170 -2.08 -7.37 -16.18
CA ASP A 170 -3.39 -7.99 -16.43
C ASP A 170 -3.60 -9.23 -15.54
N ALA A 171 -2.56 -10.06 -15.41
CA ALA A 171 -2.61 -11.22 -14.51
C ALA A 171 -2.77 -10.82 -13.04
N ALA A 172 -2.13 -9.73 -12.61
CA ALA A 172 -2.28 -9.20 -11.26
C ALA A 172 -3.73 -8.78 -11.00
N GLN A 173 -4.34 -8.07 -11.96
CA GLN A 173 -5.74 -7.65 -11.85
C GLN A 173 -6.68 -8.85 -11.69
N VAL A 174 -6.56 -9.85 -12.56
CA VAL A 174 -7.38 -11.07 -12.50
C VAL A 174 -7.17 -11.81 -11.16
N SER A 175 -5.93 -11.89 -10.70
CA SER A 175 -5.62 -12.55 -9.42
C SER A 175 -6.24 -11.82 -8.24
N VAL A 176 -6.18 -10.48 -8.21
CA VAL A 176 -6.82 -9.65 -7.18
C VAL A 176 -8.33 -9.88 -7.15
N GLU A 177 -8.99 -9.91 -8.31
CA GLU A 177 -10.43 -10.18 -8.42
C GLU A 177 -10.82 -11.57 -7.87
N HIS A 178 -9.92 -12.56 -7.96
CA HIS A 178 -10.14 -13.90 -7.43
C HIS A 178 -9.78 -14.07 -5.94
N THR A 179 -9.08 -13.12 -5.30
CA THR A 179 -8.70 -13.25 -3.88
C THR A 179 -9.87 -13.57 -2.93
N PRO A 180 -11.10 -13.04 -3.11
CA PRO A 180 -12.24 -13.40 -2.25
C PRO A 180 -12.73 -14.84 -2.45
N GLU A 181 -12.37 -15.50 -3.55
CA GLU A 181 -12.68 -16.92 -3.75
C GLU A 181 -11.74 -17.84 -2.97
N LEU A 182 -10.58 -17.31 -2.55
CA LEU A 182 -9.51 -18.06 -1.90
C LEU A 182 -9.45 -17.85 -0.39
N LEU A 183 -9.95 -16.71 0.09
CA LEU A 183 -9.91 -16.35 1.52
C LEU A 183 -11.28 -15.86 1.99
N ASP A 184 -11.93 -16.65 2.85
CA ASP A 184 -13.32 -16.44 3.26
C ASP A 184 -13.56 -15.06 3.91
N VAL A 185 -12.59 -14.53 4.67
CA VAL A 185 -12.71 -13.20 5.30
C VAL A 185 -12.90 -12.08 4.27
N LEU A 186 -12.24 -12.16 3.12
CA LEU A 186 -12.37 -11.20 2.04
C LEU A 186 -13.74 -11.31 1.38
N LYS A 187 -14.23 -12.55 1.20
CA LYS A 187 -15.56 -12.84 0.67
C LYS A 187 -16.67 -12.29 1.55
N GLU A 188 -16.56 -12.50 2.86
CA GLU A 188 -17.53 -12.04 3.85
C GLU A 188 -17.58 -10.52 3.94
N ALA A 189 -16.41 -9.87 3.86
CA ALA A 189 -16.30 -8.42 3.80
C ALA A 189 -16.68 -7.84 2.42
N GLY A 190 -16.75 -8.66 1.37
CA GLY A 190 -17.06 -8.22 0.01
C GLY A 190 -15.96 -7.35 -0.61
N VAL A 191 -14.71 -7.53 -0.18
CA VAL A 191 -13.53 -6.78 -0.64
C VAL A 191 -12.48 -7.74 -1.19
N VAL A 192 -11.52 -7.20 -1.94
CA VAL A 192 -10.32 -7.94 -2.41
C VAL A 192 -9.15 -7.72 -1.46
N ASP A 193 -8.08 -8.51 -1.60
CA ASP A 193 -6.88 -8.34 -0.79
C ASP A 193 -6.21 -6.96 -1.02
N ALA A 194 -6.02 -6.21 0.06
CA ALA A 194 -5.42 -4.87 0.01
C ALA A 194 -3.96 -4.91 -0.47
N GLY A 195 -3.16 -5.85 0.03
CA GLY A 195 -1.75 -5.98 -0.37
C GLY A 195 -1.60 -6.34 -1.86
N GLY A 196 -2.42 -7.28 -2.33
CA GLY A 196 -2.52 -7.68 -3.73
C GLY A 196 -2.95 -6.52 -4.62
N LYS A 197 -3.95 -5.74 -4.20
CA LYS A 197 -4.37 -4.53 -4.92
C LYS A 197 -3.27 -3.48 -4.99
N GLY A 198 -2.54 -3.27 -3.88
CA GLY A 198 -1.38 -2.38 -3.85
C GLY A 198 -0.27 -2.84 -4.81
N LEU A 199 0.05 -4.14 -4.85
CA LEU A 199 1.03 -4.69 -5.78
C LEU A 199 0.60 -4.50 -7.24
N MET A 200 -0.67 -4.76 -7.54
CA MET A 200 -1.27 -4.53 -8.86
C MET A 200 -1.10 -3.06 -9.28
N HIS A 201 -1.40 -2.10 -8.39
CA HIS A 201 -1.21 -0.68 -8.68
C HIS A 201 0.25 -0.32 -8.94
N ILE A 202 1.23 -0.92 -8.25
CA ILE A 202 2.64 -0.63 -8.56
C ILE A 202 2.96 -0.96 -10.04
N PHE A 203 2.51 -2.10 -10.53
CA PHE A 203 2.75 -2.52 -11.92
C PHE A 203 1.86 -1.76 -12.93
N GLU A 204 0.62 -1.45 -12.55
CA GLU A 204 -0.27 -0.60 -13.33
C GLU A 204 0.35 0.79 -13.55
N GLY A 205 0.95 1.39 -12.52
CA GLY A 205 1.66 2.66 -12.64
C GLY A 205 2.82 2.60 -13.65
N MET A 206 3.58 1.51 -13.65
CA MET A 206 4.63 1.27 -14.66
C MET A 206 4.04 1.23 -16.07
N VAL A 207 2.97 0.45 -16.27
CA VAL A 207 2.27 0.30 -17.56
C VAL A 207 1.70 1.63 -18.04
N ARG A 208 1.05 2.38 -17.16
CA ARG A 208 0.51 3.71 -17.45
C ARG A 208 1.58 4.67 -17.93
N PHE A 209 2.74 4.67 -17.27
CA PHE A 209 3.87 5.48 -17.71
C PHE A 209 4.37 5.08 -19.11
N ILE A 210 4.47 3.78 -19.40
CA ILE A 210 4.87 3.27 -20.72
C ILE A 210 3.87 3.71 -21.81
N ASP A 211 2.58 3.79 -21.47
CA ASP A 211 1.50 4.22 -22.37
C ASP A 211 1.31 5.74 -22.46
N GLY A 212 1.99 6.52 -21.62
CA GLY A 212 1.78 7.97 -21.51
C GLY A 212 0.44 8.34 -20.86
N GLU A 213 -0.14 7.43 -20.07
CA GLU A 213 -1.33 7.71 -19.27
C GLU A 213 -0.99 8.53 -18.00
N PRO A 214 -1.92 9.37 -17.53
CA PRO A 214 -1.72 10.20 -16.34
C PRO A 214 -1.61 9.33 -15.08
N LEU A 215 -0.71 9.67 -14.15
CA LEU A 215 -0.48 8.94 -12.89
C LEU A 215 -1.07 9.65 -11.65
N ASP A 216 -1.58 10.85 -11.84
CA ASP A 216 -2.05 11.79 -10.80
C ASP A 216 -3.56 12.01 -10.85
N ILE A 217 -4.27 11.24 -11.68
CA ILE A 217 -5.73 11.24 -11.76
C ILE A 217 -6.21 9.97 -11.09
N GLU A 218 -6.87 10.10 -9.94
CA GLU A 218 -7.62 8.97 -9.36
C GLU A 218 -8.61 8.42 -10.40
N PRO A 219 -8.61 7.11 -10.67
CA PRO A 219 -9.71 6.52 -11.42
C PRO A 219 -10.98 6.73 -10.61
N VAL A 220 -12.06 7.15 -11.27
CA VAL A 220 -13.37 7.25 -10.63
C VAL A 220 -13.80 5.84 -10.21
N HIS A 221 -13.55 5.49 -8.94
CA HIS A 221 -13.99 4.24 -8.36
C HIS A 221 -15.39 4.41 -7.79
N VAL A 222 -16.37 3.77 -8.43
CA VAL A 222 -17.73 3.64 -7.87
C VAL A 222 -17.68 2.59 -6.78
N GLN A 223 -17.54 3.02 -5.53
CA GLN A 223 -17.57 2.14 -4.37
C GLN A 223 -18.99 1.60 -4.13
N PRO A 224 -19.17 0.31 -3.83
CA PRO A 224 -20.44 -0.19 -3.30
C PRO A 224 -20.76 0.47 -1.95
N LEU A 225 -21.99 0.96 -1.79
CA LEU A 225 -22.51 1.56 -0.55
C LEU A 225 -22.35 0.68 0.71
N SER A 226 -22.08 -0.63 0.56
CA SER A 226 -21.82 -1.56 1.67
C SER A 226 -20.52 -1.27 2.43
N VAL A 227 -19.53 -0.63 1.78
CA VAL A 227 -18.24 -0.27 2.41
C VAL A 227 -18.37 1.00 3.26
N ILE A 228 -19.25 1.92 2.84
CA ILE A 228 -19.50 3.20 3.52
C ILE A 228 -20.21 2.99 4.88
N GLY A 229 -20.85 1.84 5.10
CA GLY A 229 -21.54 1.50 6.34
C GLY A 229 -20.78 0.56 7.30
N GLN A 230 -19.57 0.10 6.96
CA GLN A 230 -18.81 -0.86 7.77
C GLN A 230 -17.55 -0.28 8.45
N GLN A 231 -17.19 0.97 8.18
CA GLN A 231 -16.14 1.67 8.95
C GLN A 231 -16.54 1.95 10.41
N GLU A 232 -17.83 1.85 10.76
CA GLU A 232 -18.30 2.05 12.13
C GLU A 232 -18.31 0.78 13.01
N ALA A 233 -17.91 -0.39 12.50
CA ALA A 233 -18.13 -1.66 13.20
C ALA A 233 -16.89 -2.49 13.57
N LEU A 234 -15.66 -2.12 13.18
CA LEU A 234 -14.47 -2.98 13.39
C LEU A 234 -13.25 -2.28 14.00
N ASN A 235 -13.41 -1.13 14.67
CA ASN A 235 -12.36 -0.59 15.56
C ASN A 235 -12.33 -1.31 16.92
N ASN A 236 -12.26 -2.64 16.89
CA ASN A 236 -11.80 -3.40 18.04
C ASN A 236 -10.32 -3.65 17.82
N ALA A 237 -9.46 -2.77 18.35
CA ALA A 237 -8.07 -3.16 18.58
C ALA A 237 -8.11 -4.50 19.33
N GLU A 238 -7.55 -5.56 18.73
CA GLU A 238 -7.52 -6.85 19.42
C GLU A 238 -6.81 -6.65 20.76
N PRO A 239 -7.39 -7.11 21.89
CA PRO A 239 -6.79 -6.91 23.20
C PRO A 239 -5.34 -7.44 23.21
N GLY A 240 -4.38 -6.58 23.54
CA GLY A 240 -2.97 -6.93 23.63
C GLY A 240 -2.09 -6.54 22.43
N GLN A 241 -2.55 -5.65 21.55
CA GLN A 241 -1.75 -5.03 20.47
C GLN A 241 -1.51 -3.53 20.73
N ASP A 242 -0.97 -3.18 21.90
CA ASP A 242 -0.82 -1.77 22.33
C ASP A 242 0.39 -1.08 21.68
N TYR A 243 1.43 -1.85 21.34
CA TYR A 243 2.68 -1.36 20.77
C TYR A 243 3.11 -2.18 19.56
N GLU A 244 3.59 -1.51 18.51
CA GLU A 244 4.43 -2.12 17.47
C GLU A 244 5.89 -2.00 17.89
N VAL A 245 6.61 -3.13 17.90
CA VAL A 245 8.05 -3.17 18.15
C VAL A 245 8.75 -3.65 16.88
N ILE A 246 9.67 -2.83 16.38
CA ILE A 246 10.51 -3.15 15.22
C ILE A 246 11.95 -3.29 15.68
N VAL A 247 12.58 -4.41 15.35
CA VAL A 247 13.99 -4.69 15.67
C VAL A 247 14.75 -5.05 14.41
N ASP A 248 15.77 -4.26 14.10
CA ASP A 248 16.78 -4.61 13.11
C ASP A 248 17.96 -5.25 13.84
N PHE A 249 18.36 -6.45 13.42
CA PHE A 249 19.44 -7.19 14.06
C PHE A 249 20.20 -8.08 13.09
N GLN A 250 21.44 -8.41 13.45
CA GLN A 250 22.26 -9.40 12.78
C GLN A 250 22.47 -10.59 13.73
N PRO A 251 22.02 -11.80 13.38
CA PRO A 251 22.14 -12.96 14.26
C PRO A 251 23.59 -13.46 14.32
N ASP A 252 24.01 -13.97 15.48
CA ASP A 252 25.38 -14.50 15.68
C ASP A 252 25.61 -15.84 14.96
N GLN A 253 24.52 -16.55 14.67
CA GLN A 253 24.47 -17.83 13.96
C GLN A 253 23.31 -17.81 12.96
N PRO A 254 23.30 -18.66 11.92
CA PRO A 254 22.16 -18.78 11.03
C PRO A 254 20.86 -19.02 11.81
N LEU A 255 19.90 -18.12 11.63
CA LEU A 255 18.63 -18.15 12.34
C LEU A 255 17.71 -19.19 11.71
N VAL A 256 17.10 -20.05 12.54
CA VAL A 256 15.97 -20.90 12.11
C VAL A 256 14.71 -20.07 12.30
N LEU A 257 14.18 -19.53 11.20
CA LEU A 257 13.04 -18.61 11.20
C LEU A 257 11.82 -19.19 11.89
N GLU A 258 11.53 -20.48 11.70
CA GLU A 258 10.40 -21.16 12.33
C GLU A 258 10.49 -21.12 13.86
N ASN A 259 11.65 -21.46 14.42
CA ASN A 259 11.85 -21.45 15.87
C ASN A 259 11.76 -20.03 16.44
N TYR A 260 12.36 -19.06 15.74
CA TYR A 260 12.29 -17.66 16.14
C TYR A 260 10.84 -17.16 16.15
N TYR A 261 10.07 -17.51 15.13
CA TYR A 261 8.65 -17.17 15.03
C TYR A 261 7.83 -17.84 16.14
N GLU A 262 8.01 -19.14 16.40
CA GLU A 262 7.32 -19.88 17.47
C GLU A 262 7.58 -19.29 18.88
N ASP A 263 8.78 -18.76 19.10
CA ASP A 263 9.10 -18.06 20.35
C ASP A 263 8.44 -16.69 20.43
N LEU A 264 8.44 -15.92 19.32
CA LEU A 264 7.76 -14.64 19.24
C LEU A 264 6.24 -14.77 19.42
N GLU A 265 5.61 -15.86 18.97
CA GLU A 265 4.18 -16.13 19.19
C GLU A 265 3.79 -16.21 20.67
N LYS A 266 4.75 -16.49 21.56
CA LYS A 266 4.52 -16.49 23.02
C LYS A 266 4.56 -15.06 23.59
N ILE A 267 5.19 -14.14 22.86
CA ILE A 267 5.39 -12.75 23.27
C ILE A 267 4.24 -11.88 22.73
N GLY A 268 3.93 -11.98 21.45
CA GLY A 268 2.98 -11.10 20.77
C GLY A 268 2.30 -11.73 19.55
N THR A 269 1.70 -10.86 18.74
CA THR A 269 0.91 -11.21 17.55
C THR A 269 1.35 -10.37 16.36
N SER A 270 0.76 -10.59 15.18
CA SER A 270 1.10 -9.86 13.94
C SER A 270 2.62 -9.85 13.64
N ILE A 271 3.25 -11.02 13.82
CA ILE A 271 4.70 -11.16 13.69
C ILE A 271 5.06 -11.20 12.21
N GLN A 272 6.04 -10.39 11.82
CA GLN A 272 6.67 -10.49 10.51
C GLN A 272 8.17 -10.35 10.63
N VAL A 273 8.90 -11.15 9.86
CA VAL A 273 10.36 -11.15 9.86
C VAL A 273 10.85 -11.13 8.42
N GLY A 274 11.48 -10.03 8.03
CA GLY A 274 12.18 -9.92 6.76
C GLY A 274 13.67 -10.15 6.92
N GLU A 275 14.31 -10.82 5.97
CA GLU A 275 15.77 -10.99 5.90
C GLU A 275 16.31 -10.33 4.62
N GLY A 276 17.48 -9.69 4.71
CA GLY A 276 18.30 -9.28 3.57
C GLY A 276 19.71 -8.87 4.01
N ASP A 277 20.71 -9.20 3.21
CA ASP A 277 22.13 -8.83 3.43
C ASP A 277 22.68 -9.20 4.81
N GLY A 278 22.24 -10.34 5.37
CA GLY A 278 22.60 -10.80 6.71
C GLY A 278 21.93 -10.04 7.86
N ILE A 279 21.06 -9.08 7.54
CA ILE A 279 20.24 -8.32 8.48
C ILE A 279 18.82 -8.89 8.49
N TYR A 280 18.24 -8.94 9.67
CA TYR A 280 16.85 -9.30 9.90
C TYR A 280 16.11 -8.09 10.45
N ARG A 281 14.91 -7.85 9.94
CA ARG A 281 13.95 -6.88 10.45
C ARG A 281 12.72 -7.63 10.96
N MET A 282 12.48 -7.55 12.26
CA MET A 282 11.32 -8.15 12.91
C MET A 282 10.32 -7.07 13.30
N HIS A 283 9.05 -7.28 12.99
CA HIS A 283 7.90 -6.52 13.47
C HIS A 283 7.05 -7.44 14.33
N ILE A 284 6.54 -6.93 15.45
CA ILE A 284 5.63 -7.64 16.33
C ILE A 284 4.72 -6.66 17.07
N HIS A 285 3.45 -7.03 17.24
CA HIS A 285 2.50 -6.31 18.08
C HIS A 285 2.44 -6.95 19.46
N VAL A 286 2.55 -6.13 20.51
CA VAL A 286 2.61 -6.59 21.90
C VAL A 286 1.78 -5.72 22.85
N ALA A 287 1.36 -6.32 23.96
CA ALA A 287 0.71 -5.62 25.05
C ALA A 287 1.69 -4.71 25.80
N THR A 288 1.17 -3.68 26.48
CA THR A 288 1.95 -2.66 27.18
C THR A 288 2.99 -3.25 28.13
N GLU A 289 2.67 -4.31 28.85
CA GLU A 289 3.58 -4.97 29.80
C GLU A 289 4.72 -5.73 29.13
N LYS A 290 4.54 -6.16 27.87
CA LYS A 290 5.53 -6.93 27.10
C LYS A 290 6.35 -6.10 26.12
N ARG A 291 6.17 -4.77 26.09
CA ARG A 291 6.76 -3.85 25.08
C ARG A 291 8.30 -3.92 24.90
N TYR A 292 9.04 -4.50 25.86
CA TYR A 292 10.49 -4.70 25.76
C TYR A 292 10.90 -6.17 25.59
N GLU A 293 9.98 -7.13 25.79
CA GLU A 293 10.28 -8.56 25.70
C GLU A 293 10.80 -9.00 24.33
N PRO A 294 10.26 -8.49 23.18
CA PRO A 294 10.83 -8.84 21.88
C PRO A 294 12.30 -8.42 21.75
N ILE A 295 12.65 -7.23 22.26
CA ILE A 295 14.01 -6.70 22.20
C ILE A 295 14.93 -7.58 23.05
N ASP A 296 14.54 -7.84 24.29
CA ASP A 296 15.32 -8.67 25.22
C ASP A 296 15.55 -10.08 24.66
N TYR A 297 14.52 -10.67 24.03
CA TYR A 297 14.64 -11.97 23.37
C TYR A 297 15.57 -11.91 22.15
N THR A 298 15.39 -10.95 21.23
CA THR A 298 16.24 -10.81 20.03
C THR A 298 17.71 -10.54 20.39
N MET A 299 17.98 -9.82 21.49
CA MET A 299 19.35 -9.62 22.00
C MET A 299 20.07 -10.92 22.37
N THR A 300 19.34 -12.00 22.66
CA THR A 300 19.96 -13.31 22.94
C THR A 300 20.45 -14.03 21.69
N LEU A 301 20.01 -13.59 20.51
CA LEU A 301 20.25 -14.26 19.23
C LEU A 301 21.30 -13.55 18.36
N GLY A 302 21.61 -12.29 18.67
CA GLY A 302 22.68 -11.55 18.01
C GLY A 302 22.71 -10.07 18.34
N THR A 303 23.30 -9.29 17.43
CA THR A 303 23.55 -7.87 17.63
C THR A 303 22.40 -7.04 17.05
N ILE A 304 21.67 -6.37 17.93
CA ILE A 304 20.67 -5.37 17.52
C ILE A 304 21.37 -4.12 16.98
N THR A 305 20.97 -3.69 15.80
CA THR A 305 21.49 -2.48 15.14
C THR A 305 20.55 -1.30 15.34
N LYS A 306 19.23 -1.55 15.36
CA LYS A 306 18.22 -0.50 15.52
C LYS A 306 16.96 -1.06 16.18
N VAL A 307 16.34 -0.23 17.02
CA VAL A 307 15.04 -0.51 17.64
C VAL A 307 14.11 0.67 17.38
N HIS A 308 12.88 0.37 17.02
CA HIS A 308 11.78 1.33 16.98
C HIS A 308 10.60 0.76 17.77
N ILE A 309 9.94 1.62 18.54
CA ILE A 309 8.76 1.25 19.32
C ILE A 309 7.72 2.33 19.05
N GLU A 310 6.57 1.93 18.55
CA GLU A 310 5.43 2.80 18.31
C GLU A 310 4.29 2.45 19.26
N ASN A 311 3.71 3.46 19.90
CA ASN A 311 2.55 3.29 20.76
C ASN A 311 1.29 3.43 19.92
N LEU A 312 0.67 2.30 19.59
CA LEU A 312 -0.53 2.23 18.75
C LEU A 312 -1.75 2.80 19.49
N MET A 313 -1.74 2.83 20.82
CA MET A 313 -2.80 3.46 21.61
C MET A 313 -2.84 4.98 21.43
N ILE A 314 -1.74 5.64 21.03
CA ILE A 314 -1.75 7.09 20.78
C ILE A 314 -2.58 7.45 19.54
N GLN A 315 -2.71 6.54 18.56
CA GLN A 315 -3.64 6.74 17.44
C GLN A 315 -5.10 6.62 17.88
N VAL A 316 -5.39 5.79 18.87
CA VAL A 316 -6.73 5.62 19.46
C VAL A 316 -7.08 6.76 20.43
N ASP A 317 -6.09 7.25 21.19
CA ASP A 317 -6.27 8.25 22.27
C ASP A 317 -5.88 9.69 21.88
N SER A 318 -5.37 9.94 20.66
CA SER A 318 -5.05 11.31 20.23
C SER A 318 -6.32 12.15 20.09
N PRO A 319 -6.44 13.28 20.80
CA PRO A 319 -7.55 14.23 20.63
C PRO A 319 -7.57 14.89 19.25
N ALA A 320 -6.56 14.65 18.41
CA ALA A 320 -6.50 15.09 17.02
C ALA A 320 -7.31 14.18 16.06
N GLY A 321 -7.54 12.90 16.42
CA GLY A 321 -8.49 12.00 15.74
C GLY A 321 -9.86 11.95 16.42
N ALA A 322 -9.95 12.39 17.68
CA ALA A 322 -11.17 12.44 18.46
C ALA A 322 -11.88 13.81 18.48
N GLN A 323 -11.61 14.70 17.52
CA GLN A 323 -12.72 15.48 16.96
C GLN A 323 -13.47 14.55 16.01
N ARG A 324 -14.20 13.59 16.60
CA ARG A 324 -15.44 13.12 16.00
C ARG A 324 -16.23 14.39 15.70
N GLU A 325 -16.25 14.79 14.44
CA GLU A 325 -17.06 15.92 14.03
C GLU A 325 -18.49 15.53 14.40
N GLU A 326 -19.09 16.23 15.37
CA GLU A 326 -20.55 16.13 15.50
C GLU A 326 -21.11 16.40 14.10
N PRO A 327 -22.05 15.58 13.60
CA PRO A 327 -22.64 15.80 12.29
C PRO A 327 -23.09 17.26 12.22
N LEU A 328 -22.65 17.96 11.16
CA LEU A 328 -22.94 19.37 10.96
C LEU A 328 -24.43 19.59 11.13
N LYS A 329 -24.83 20.35 12.17
CA LYS A 329 -26.24 20.67 12.41
C LYS A 329 -26.66 21.74 11.41
N LEU A 330 -27.08 21.28 10.23
CA LEU A 330 -27.66 22.13 9.20
C LEU A 330 -29.01 22.69 9.66
N ALA A 331 -29.37 23.86 9.14
CA ALA A 331 -30.65 24.46 9.40
C ALA A 331 -31.76 23.57 8.85
N LYS A 332 -32.76 23.26 9.67
CA LYS A 332 -33.98 22.61 9.19
C LYS A 332 -34.81 23.66 8.46
N VAL A 333 -35.00 23.46 7.16
CA VAL A 333 -35.80 24.33 6.29
C VAL A 333 -37.13 23.63 6.02
N GLY A 334 -38.25 24.35 6.15
CA GLY A 334 -39.56 23.88 5.75
C GLY A 334 -39.92 24.28 4.31
N PRO A 335 -41.06 23.80 3.77
CA PRO A 335 -41.43 24.03 2.36
C PRO A 335 -41.63 25.47 1.91
N ASP A 336 -41.76 26.40 2.86
CA ASP A 336 -41.96 27.81 2.61
C ASP A 336 -40.79 28.70 3.02
N ASP A 337 -39.74 28.12 3.60
CA ASP A 337 -38.57 28.81 4.13
C ASP A 337 -37.50 29.00 3.04
N LEU A 338 -36.65 30.03 3.18
CA LEU A 338 -35.54 30.28 2.27
C LEU A 338 -34.38 29.30 2.55
N GLY A 339 -34.03 28.48 1.56
CA GLY A 339 -32.89 27.57 1.65
C GLY A 339 -31.58 28.26 1.28
N VAL A 340 -30.54 28.14 2.11
CA VAL A 340 -29.21 28.67 1.79
C VAL A 340 -28.22 27.52 1.63
N VAL A 341 -27.75 27.31 0.39
CA VAL A 341 -26.68 26.37 0.06
C VAL A 341 -25.35 27.11 -0.02
N THR A 342 -24.31 26.61 0.65
CA THR A 342 -22.99 27.25 0.66
C THR A 342 -21.91 26.33 0.12
N ILE A 343 -20.93 26.90 -0.60
CA ILE A 343 -19.74 26.16 -1.02
C ILE A 343 -18.61 26.41 -0.02
N SER A 344 -18.01 25.34 0.51
CA SER A 344 -17.05 25.42 1.61
C SER A 344 -15.72 24.73 1.28
N PRO A 345 -14.55 25.39 1.50
CA PRO A 345 -13.25 24.83 1.16
C PRO A 345 -12.72 23.83 2.20
N GLY A 346 -13.49 23.54 3.24
CA GLY A 346 -13.14 22.53 4.23
C GLY A 346 -14.00 22.59 5.51
N PRO A 347 -13.86 21.58 6.40
CA PRO A 347 -14.79 21.35 7.51
C PRO A 347 -14.86 22.50 8.53
N GLY A 348 -13.77 23.26 8.70
CA GLY A 348 -13.75 24.44 9.56
C GLY A 348 -14.70 25.54 9.10
N PHE A 349 -14.74 25.82 7.79
CA PHE A 349 -15.69 26.79 7.22
C PHE A 349 -17.10 26.23 7.14
N SER A 350 -17.23 24.92 6.91
CA SER A 350 -18.54 24.24 6.89
C SER A 350 -19.26 24.39 8.23
N ARG A 351 -18.54 24.28 9.35
CA ARG A 351 -19.08 24.56 10.69
C ARG A 351 -19.60 25.98 10.86
N ILE A 352 -18.87 26.96 10.34
CA ILE A 352 -19.26 28.37 10.42
C ILE A 352 -20.55 28.57 9.62
N PHE A 353 -20.62 28.07 8.40
CA PHE A 353 -21.82 28.18 7.56
C PHE A 353 -23.02 27.46 8.16
N ALA A 354 -22.85 26.24 8.68
CA ALA A 354 -23.91 25.54 9.39
C ALA A 354 -24.41 26.35 10.60
N SER A 355 -23.51 26.94 11.39
CA SER A 355 -23.88 27.77 12.55
C SER A 355 -24.60 29.07 12.17
N LEU A 356 -24.41 29.56 10.94
CA LEU A 356 -25.06 30.75 10.39
C LEU A 356 -26.37 30.44 9.67
N GLY A 357 -26.80 29.18 9.64
CA GLY A 357 -28.10 28.77 9.09
C GLY A 357 -28.04 28.20 7.67
N ALA A 358 -26.88 27.70 7.21
CA ALA A 358 -26.83 26.96 5.95
C ALA A 358 -27.71 25.69 6.02
N ALA A 359 -28.50 25.49 4.96
CA ALA A 359 -29.41 24.37 4.79
C ALA A 359 -28.71 23.16 4.14
N ALA A 360 -27.73 23.41 3.29
CA ALA A 360 -26.83 22.41 2.72
C ALA A 360 -25.44 23.02 2.46
N ILE A 361 -24.42 22.17 2.41
CA ILE A 361 -23.04 22.58 2.18
C ILE A 361 -22.45 21.68 1.09
N VAL A 362 -21.92 22.31 0.04
CA VAL A 362 -21.18 21.64 -1.03
C VAL A 362 -19.69 21.88 -0.81
N GLU A 363 -18.87 20.85 -0.92
CA GLU A 363 -17.43 21.02 -0.76
C GLU A 363 -16.82 21.70 -2.00
N GLY A 364 -15.95 22.68 -1.78
CA GLY A 364 -15.34 23.41 -2.87
C GLY A 364 -14.45 24.58 -2.44
N GLY A 365 -13.39 24.85 -3.20
CA GLY A 365 -12.40 25.89 -2.92
C GLY A 365 -11.66 26.34 -4.18
N GLN A 366 -10.65 27.21 -4.03
CA GLN A 366 -9.94 27.83 -5.16
C GLN A 366 -9.33 26.82 -6.16
N THR A 367 -9.00 25.61 -5.71
CA THR A 367 -8.40 24.53 -6.51
C THR A 367 -9.32 23.31 -6.67
N MET A 368 -10.47 23.29 -5.99
CA MET A 368 -11.50 22.24 -6.10
C MET A 368 -12.84 22.90 -6.40
N ASN A 369 -13.18 23.03 -7.68
CA ASN A 369 -14.47 23.61 -8.06
C ASN A 369 -15.53 22.50 -8.08
N PRO A 370 -16.62 22.62 -7.31
CA PRO A 370 -17.72 21.67 -7.40
C PRO A 370 -18.35 21.79 -8.78
N SER A 371 -18.74 20.65 -9.33
CA SER A 371 -19.45 20.57 -10.59
C SER A 371 -20.84 21.20 -10.49
N THR A 372 -21.37 21.67 -11.62
CA THR A 372 -22.74 22.19 -11.69
C THR A 372 -23.77 21.17 -11.19
N GLN A 373 -23.49 19.87 -11.35
CA GLN A 373 -24.37 18.79 -10.95
C GLN A 373 -24.42 18.62 -9.42
N GLU A 374 -23.27 18.72 -8.73
CA GLU A 374 -23.21 18.67 -7.26
C GLU A 374 -23.91 19.86 -6.62
N ILE A 375 -23.74 21.05 -7.21
CA ILE A 375 -24.46 22.25 -6.77
C ILE A 375 -25.97 22.07 -6.94
N LEU A 376 -26.41 21.55 -8.10
CA LEU A 376 -27.83 21.35 -8.39
C LEU A 376 -28.48 20.33 -7.44
N ALA A 377 -27.81 19.20 -7.20
CA ALA A 377 -28.29 18.17 -6.28
C ALA A 377 -28.51 18.73 -4.86
N ALA A 378 -27.60 19.59 -4.39
CA ALA A 378 -27.74 20.22 -3.08
C ALA A 378 -28.95 21.18 -2.96
N PHE A 379 -29.48 21.68 -4.08
CA PHE A 379 -30.75 22.42 -4.11
C PHE A 379 -31.95 21.48 -4.20
N GLU A 380 -31.89 20.43 -5.03
CA GLU A 380 -33.00 19.48 -5.23
C GLU A 380 -33.32 18.67 -3.97
N ASP A 381 -32.33 18.42 -3.11
CA ASP A 381 -32.51 17.71 -1.83
C ASP A 381 -33.13 18.58 -0.72
N LEU A 382 -33.32 19.88 -0.94
CA LEU A 382 -33.98 20.75 0.02
C LEU A 382 -35.50 20.66 -0.13
N PRO A 383 -36.25 20.66 0.99
CA PRO A 383 -37.71 20.53 0.96
C PRO A 383 -38.43 21.82 0.56
N THR A 384 -37.74 22.82 -0.02
CA THR A 384 -38.26 24.16 -0.36
C THR A 384 -37.93 24.52 -1.81
N ASP A 385 -38.82 25.29 -2.46
CA ASP A 385 -38.63 25.86 -3.80
C ASP A 385 -38.10 27.31 -3.77
N LYS A 386 -37.75 27.82 -2.57
CA LYS A 386 -37.38 29.24 -2.35
C LYS A 386 -35.93 29.44 -1.94
#